data_AF-A0AA96LGE2-F1
#
_entry.id   AF-A0AA96LGE2-F1
#
_cell.length_a   1.000
_cell.length_b   1.000
_cell.length_c   1.000
_cell.angle_alpha   90.00
_cell.angle_beta   90.00
_cell.angle_gamma   90.00
#
_symmetry.space_group_name_H-M   'P 1'
#
loop_
_entity.id
_entity.type
_entity.pdbx_description
1 polymer ?
#
loop_
_entity_poly.entity_id
_entity_poly.type
_entity_poly.pdbx_seq_one_letter_code
_entity_poly.pdbx_strand_id
1 'polypeptide(L)'
;MSQSAYIQLVEGSAQPTFTLDELKEALVSYKDQLALTGKQLGWDYEDAGFPYSFETKPEGEGKWFYLKGKNSLYKYIVLGVGSRPDGSGTERSFIQVVLPDDSTHGDKAKANELCKHLGKRLKAELHLFNGRIMYFNPRK
;
A
#
# COMPACT_ATOMS: atom_id res chain seq x y z
N MET A 1 -8.03 10.62 15.07
CA MET A 1 -6.68 10.94 14.56
C MET A 1 -6.29 9.92 13.52
N SER A 2 -6.01 10.41 12.30
CA SER A 2 -5.74 9.55 11.16
C SER A 2 -4.43 8.81 11.39
N GLN A 3 -4.37 7.55 11.04
CA GLN A 3 -3.19 6.72 11.21
C GLN A 3 -2.45 6.59 9.88
N SER A 4 -1.13 6.70 9.89
CA SER A 4 -0.29 6.49 8.69
C SER A 4 0.68 5.34 8.88
N ALA A 5 0.87 4.57 7.81
CA ALA A 5 1.99 3.66 7.64
C ALA A 5 2.89 4.17 6.52
N TYR A 6 4.18 3.88 6.60
CA TYR A 6 5.18 4.30 5.62
C TYR A 6 5.98 3.11 5.13
N ILE A 7 6.05 2.93 3.81
CA ILE A 7 6.93 1.96 3.16
C ILE A 7 8.07 2.76 2.57
N GLN A 8 9.23 2.72 3.21
CA GLN A 8 10.39 3.51 2.84
C GLN A 8 11.32 2.69 1.94
N LEU A 9 11.67 3.26 0.79
CA LEU A 9 12.73 2.71 -0.03
C LEU A 9 14.06 3.13 0.55
N VAL A 10 14.89 2.14 0.87
CA VAL A 10 16.16 2.29 1.57
C VAL A 10 17.27 1.63 0.76
N GLU A 11 18.51 1.73 1.21
CA GLU A 11 19.59 0.96 0.59
C GLU A 11 19.25 -0.55 0.63
N GLY A 12 19.39 -1.22 -0.51
CA GLY A 12 18.99 -2.62 -0.69
C GLY A 12 17.53 -2.85 -1.06
N SER A 13 16.70 -1.80 -1.15
CA SER A 13 15.38 -1.89 -1.78
C SER A 13 15.47 -2.24 -3.26
N ALA A 14 14.38 -2.79 -3.80
CA ALA A 14 14.31 -3.25 -5.19
C ALA A 14 14.57 -2.12 -6.19
N GLN A 15 14.24 -0.88 -5.82
CA GLN A 15 14.56 0.34 -6.55
C GLN A 15 14.61 1.55 -5.60
N PRO A 16 15.31 2.64 -5.95
CA PRO A 16 15.44 3.83 -5.11
C PRO A 16 14.23 4.76 -5.20
N THR A 17 13.57 4.81 -6.36
CA THR A 17 12.45 5.68 -6.68
C THR A 17 11.21 4.87 -7.02
N PHE A 18 10.05 5.47 -6.80
CA PHE A 18 8.75 4.87 -7.13
C PHE A 18 7.78 5.96 -7.54
N THR A 19 6.88 5.63 -8.45
CA THR A 19 5.85 6.55 -8.95
C THR A 19 4.45 6.12 -8.49
N LEU A 20 3.49 7.04 -8.60
CA LEU A 20 2.10 6.74 -8.29
C LEU A 20 1.50 5.70 -9.24
N ASP A 21 1.94 5.69 -10.50
CA ASP A 21 1.50 4.72 -11.51
C ASP A 21 2.05 3.33 -11.21
N GLU A 22 3.33 3.19 -10.88
CA GLU A 22 3.91 1.91 -10.44
C GLU A 22 3.23 1.38 -9.17
N LEU A 23 2.82 2.26 -8.25
CA LEU A 23 2.04 1.86 -7.09
C LEU A 23 0.68 1.29 -7.50
N LYS A 24 -0.01 1.94 -8.43
CA LYS A 24 -1.30 1.47 -8.94
C LYS A 24 -1.15 0.12 -9.64
N GLU A 25 -0.13 -0.04 -10.49
CA GLU A 25 0.19 -1.30 -11.16
C GLU A 25 0.52 -2.43 -10.17
N ALA A 26 1.31 -2.13 -9.13
CA ALA A 26 1.62 -3.10 -8.08
C ALA A 26 0.37 -3.59 -7.35
N LEU A 27 -0.61 -2.70 -7.10
CA LEU A 27 -1.86 -3.06 -6.47
C LEU A 27 -2.82 -3.81 -7.40
N VAL A 28 -2.85 -3.49 -8.68
CA VAL A 28 -3.60 -4.26 -9.69
C VAL A 28 -3.03 -5.68 -9.78
N SER A 29 -1.71 -5.82 -9.87
CA SER A 29 -1.04 -7.12 -9.86
C SER A 29 -1.36 -7.91 -8.58
N TYR A 30 -1.36 -7.26 -7.42
CA TYR A 30 -1.73 -7.90 -6.16
C TYR A 30 -3.19 -8.37 -6.16
N LYS A 31 -4.13 -7.53 -6.63
CA LYS A 31 -5.54 -7.90 -6.80
C LYS A 31 -5.70 -9.13 -7.70
N ASP A 32 -5.00 -9.17 -8.83
CA ASP A 32 -5.09 -10.28 -9.79
C ASP A 32 -4.54 -11.58 -9.20
N GLN A 33 -3.44 -11.50 -8.43
CA GLN A 33 -2.89 -12.64 -7.69
C GLN A 33 -3.89 -13.20 -6.66
N LEU A 34 -4.60 -12.33 -5.94
CA LEU A 34 -5.63 -12.73 -5.00
C LEU A 34 -6.81 -13.40 -5.70
N ALA A 35 -7.25 -12.87 -6.84
CA ALA A 35 -8.32 -13.46 -7.63
C ALA A 35 -7.95 -14.87 -8.14
N LEU A 36 -6.72 -15.04 -8.64
CA LEU A 36 -6.21 -16.35 -9.06
C LEU A 36 -6.15 -17.35 -7.90
N THR A 37 -5.75 -16.90 -6.71
CA THR A 37 -5.72 -17.74 -5.51
C THR A 37 -7.12 -18.13 -5.07
N GLY A 38 -8.09 -17.21 -5.13
CA GLY A 38 -9.50 -17.49 -4.83
C GLY A 38 -10.08 -18.57 -5.75
N LYS A 39 -9.82 -18.47 -7.06
CA LYS A 39 -10.22 -19.48 -8.06
C LYS A 39 -9.65 -20.86 -7.75
N GLN A 40 -8.37 -20.94 -7.39
CA GLN A 40 -7.71 -22.20 -7.05
C GLN A 40 -8.31 -22.86 -5.79
N LEU A 41 -8.80 -22.06 -4.85
CA LEU A 41 -9.44 -22.53 -3.61
C LEU A 41 -10.94 -22.81 -3.77
N GLY A 42 -11.50 -22.64 -4.98
CA GLY A 42 -12.94 -22.81 -5.22
C GLY A 42 -13.80 -21.74 -4.54
N TRP A 43 -13.23 -20.56 -4.26
CA TRP A 43 -13.97 -19.44 -3.72
C TRP A 43 -14.46 -18.55 -4.86
N ASP A 44 -15.78 -18.55 -5.11
CA ASP A 44 -16.42 -17.67 -6.11
C ASP A 44 -16.40 -16.18 -5.73
N TYR A 45 -15.96 -15.85 -4.51
CA TYR A 45 -15.86 -14.48 -4.02
C TYR A 45 -14.54 -13.82 -4.46
N GLU A 46 -14.44 -13.46 -5.75
CA GLU A 46 -13.34 -12.64 -6.29
C GLU A 46 -13.19 -11.29 -5.52
N ASP A 47 -14.29 -10.78 -4.94
CA ASP A 47 -14.34 -9.49 -4.26
C ASP A 47 -13.84 -9.48 -2.80
N ALA A 48 -13.65 -10.64 -2.16
CA ALA A 48 -13.26 -10.69 -0.74
C ALA A 48 -11.79 -10.33 -0.51
N GLY A 49 -10.91 -10.70 -1.45
CA GLY A 49 -9.47 -10.46 -1.34
C GLY A 49 -9.10 -8.98 -1.48
N PHE A 50 -9.75 -8.29 -2.42
CA PHE A 50 -9.50 -6.87 -2.70
C PHE A 50 -10.85 -6.12 -2.84
N PRO A 51 -11.49 -5.74 -1.72
CA PRO A 51 -12.84 -5.19 -1.70
C PRO A 51 -12.88 -3.68 -2.01
N TYR A 52 -11.99 -3.21 -2.91
CA TYR A 52 -11.79 -1.80 -3.22
C TYR A 52 -11.81 -1.52 -4.73
N SER A 53 -12.18 -0.29 -5.06
CA SER A 53 -12.01 0.32 -6.38
C SER A 53 -10.98 1.45 -6.29
N PHE A 54 -10.28 1.73 -7.39
CA PHE A 54 -9.32 2.84 -7.47
C PHE A 54 -10.07 4.11 -7.87
N GLU A 55 -10.04 5.15 -7.02
CA GLU A 55 -10.61 6.46 -7.32
C GLU A 55 -9.56 7.55 -7.10
N THR A 56 -9.49 8.50 -8.03
CA THR A 56 -8.64 9.71 -7.91
C THR A 56 -9.55 10.93 -7.95
N LYS A 57 -9.30 11.90 -7.07
CA LYS A 57 -9.95 13.20 -7.15
C LYS A 57 -9.06 14.21 -7.88
N PRO A 58 -9.60 15.29 -8.47
CA PRO A 58 -8.80 16.31 -9.14
C PRO A 58 -7.66 16.86 -8.27
N GLU A 59 -7.90 17.10 -6.98
CA GLU A 59 -6.88 17.58 -6.04
C GLU A 59 -5.77 16.56 -5.72
N GLY A 60 -6.01 15.28 -6.01
CA GLY A 60 -5.07 14.17 -5.80
C GLY A 60 -4.31 13.76 -7.05
N GLU A 61 -4.62 14.34 -8.20
CA GLU A 61 -4.02 13.96 -9.47
C GLU A 61 -2.49 14.05 -9.42
N GLY A 62 -1.82 12.94 -9.78
CA GLY A 62 -0.36 12.80 -9.72
C GLY A 62 0.26 12.70 -8.32
N LYS A 63 -0.53 12.81 -7.23
CA LYS A 63 -0.03 12.80 -5.85
C LYS A 63 -0.53 11.62 -5.01
N TRP A 64 -1.81 11.32 -5.10
CA TRP A 64 -2.44 10.26 -4.31
C TRP A 64 -3.73 9.75 -4.98
N PHE A 65 -4.17 8.56 -4.58
CA PHE A 65 -5.49 8.03 -4.92
C PHE A 65 -6.10 7.33 -3.70
N TYR A 66 -7.41 7.09 -3.76
CA TYR A 66 -8.13 6.30 -2.77
C TYR A 66 -8.42 4.91 -3.30
N LEU A 67 -8.26 3.92 -2.43
CA LEU A 67 -8.95 2.64 -2.55
C LEU A 67 -10.31 2.80 -1.86
N LYS A 68 -11.39 2.95 -2.62
CA LYS A 68 -12.74 3.11 -2.06
C LYS A 68 -13.43 1.76 -1.93
N GLY A 69 -13.97 1.50 -0.74
CA GLY A 69 -14.64 0.24 -0.41
C GLY A 69 -15.87 0.01 -1.29
N LYS A 70 -16.05 -1.24 -1.73
CA LYS A 70 -17.19 -1.65 -2.58
C LYS A 70 -18.45 -1.99 -1.77
N ASN A 71 -18.36 -2.10 -0.45
CA ASN A 71 -19.47 -2.45 0.43
C ASN A 71 -19.30 -1.77 1.81
N SER A 72 -20.31 -1.89 2.69
CA SER A 72 -20.35 -1.22 3.99
C SER A 72 -19.27 -1.65 5.00
N LEU A 73 -18.58 -2.77 4.77
CA LEU A 73 -17.50 -3.24 5.64
C LEU A 73 -16.19 -2.49 5.42
N TYR A 74 -16.06 -1.75 4.32
CA TYR A 74 -14.84 -1.05 3.92
C TYR A 74 -15.18 0.37 3.49
N LYS A 75 -14.46 1.37 4.02
CA LYS A 75 -14.73 2.77 3.67
C LYS A 75 -13.76 3.23 2.61
N TYR A 76 -12.51 3.48 2.97
CA TYR A 76 -11.47 3.86 2.03
C TYR A 76 -10.08 3.81 2.68
N ILE A 77 -9.06 3.66 1.84
CA ILE A 77 -7.64 3.78 2.22
C ILE A 77 -7.02 4.80 1.27
N VAL A 78 -6.25 5.76 1.80
CA VAL A 78 -5.52 6.74 0.96
C VAL A 78 -4.11 6.25 0.72
N LEU A 79 -3.63 6.33 -0.52
CA LEU A 79 -2.26 6.03 -0.85
C LEU A 79 -1.62 7.15 -1.66
N GLY A 80 -0.40 7.50 -1.28
CA GLY A 80 0.41 8.49 -2.01
C GLY A 80 1.87 8.07 -2.05
N VAL A 81 2.59 8.68 -2.98
CA VAL A 81 4.04 8.50 -3.10
C VAL A 81 4.71 9.85 -2.91
N GLY A 82 5.72 9.89 -2.07
CA GLY A 82 6.58 11.05 -1.86
C GLY A 82 8.04 10.66 -2.01
N SER A 83 8.92 11.66 -1.98
CA SER A 83 10.37 11.44 -1.95
C SER A 83 11.01 12.30 -0.87
N ARG A 84 12.14 11.82 -0.36
CA ARG A 84 12.98 12.56 0.59
C ARG A 84 14.45 12.12 0.44
N PRO A 85 15.42 12.99 0.76
CA PRO A 85 16.82 12.60 0.75
C PRO A 85 17.10 11.65 1.91
N ASP A 86 17.92 10.62 1.65
CA ASP A 86 18.45 9.75 2.69
C ASP A 86 19.67 10.38 3.39
N GLY A 87 20.26 9.65 4.35
CA GLY A 87 21.44 10.13 5.09
C GLY A 87 22.69 10.38 4.24
N SER A 88 22.71 9.94 2.97
CA SER A 88 23.76 10.21 1.98
C SER A 88 23.43 11.37 1.04
N GLY A 89 22.25 11.97 1.16
CA GLY A 89 21.74 12.99 0.24
C GLY A 89 21.11 12.42 -1.05
N THR A 90 20.96 11.10 -1.15
CA THR A 90 20.32 10.47 -2.30
C THR A 90 18.80 10.53 -2.12
N GLU A 91 18.08 11.09 -3.11
CA GLU A 91 16.61 11.09 -3.13
C GLU A 91 16.07 9.65 -3.16
N ARG A 92 15.19 9.32 -2.22
CA ARG A 92 14.49 8.04 -2.17
C ARG A 92 13.00 8.22 -1.98
N SER A 93 12.22 7.41 -2.68
CA SER A 93 10.77 7.45 -2.56
C SER A 93 10.28 6.72 -1.31
N PHE A 94 9.10 7.10 -0.85
CA PHE A 94 8.33 6.38 0.15
C PHE A 94 6.87 6.34 -0.27
N ILE A 95 6.18 5.26 0.11
CA ILE A 95 4.73 5.16 -0.04
C ILE A 95 4.11 5.46 1.32
N GLN A 96 3.19 6.41 1.36
CA GLN A 96 2.36 6.69 2.52
C GLN A 96 1.00 6.02 2.34
N VAL A 97 0.57 5.28 3.36
CA VAL A 97 -0.76 4.69 3.43
C VAL A 97 -1.49 5.30 4.62
N VAL A 98 -2.62 5.94 4.38
CA VAL A 98 -3.39 6.64 5.43
C VAL A 98 -4.73 5.94 5.64
N LEU A 99 -5.05 5.72 6.91
CA LEU A 99 -6.36 5.33 7.42
C LEU A 99 -7.00 6.54 8.12
N PRO A 100 -8.00 7.16 7.49
CA PRO A 100 -8.76 8.27 8.08
C PRO A 100 -9.54 7.84 9.33
N ASP A 101 -10.01 8.83 10.09
CA ASP A 101 -10.65 8.62 11.41
C ASP A 101 -11.88 7.69 11.37
N ASP A 102 -12.55 7.66 10.23
CA ASP A 102 -13.74 6.88 9.96
C ASP A 102 -13.46 5.54 9.25
N SER A 103 -12.19 5.12 9.17
CA SER A 103 -11.80 3.81 8.63
C SER A 103 -12.38 2.67 9.46
N THR A 104 -12.87 1.64 8.78
CA THR A 104 -13.44 0.47 9.45
C THR A 104 -12.35 -0.45 10.01
N HIS A 105 -12.77 -1.46 10.79
CA HIS A 105 -11.88 -2.56 11.16
C HIS A 105 -11.38 -3.33 9.93
N GLY A 106 -12.22 -3.48 8.91
CA GLY A 106 -11.86 -4.08 7.62
C GLY A 106 -10.76 -3.30 6.90
N ASP A 107 -10.86 -1.98 6.87
CA ASP A 107 -9.83 -1.11 6.29
C ASP A 107 -8.49 -1.27 6.99
N LYS A 108 -8.49 -1.31 8.34
CA LYS A 108 -7.28 -1.55 9.12
C LYS A 108 -6.63 -2.89 8.78
N ALA A 109 -7.42 -3.96 8.65
CA ALA A 109 -6.89 -5.28 8.31
C ALA A 109 -6.28 -5.30 6.91
N LYS A 110 -7.03 -4.83 5.90
CA LYS A 110 -6.60 -4.83 4.49
C LYS A 110 -5.43 -3.88 4.23
N ALA A 111 -5.40 -2.71 4.87
CA ALA A 111 -4.26 -1.81 4.78
C ALA A 111 -2.98 -2.44 5.35
N ASN A 112 -3.07 -3.16 6.47
CA ASN A 112 -1.91 -3.89 7.02
C ASN A 112 -1.41 -5.01 6.09
N GLU A 113 -2.32 -5.76 5.47
CA GLU A 113 -1.99 -6.78 4.47
C GLU A 113 -1.27 -6.16 3.27
N LEU A 114 -1.85 -5.09 2.71
CA LEU A 114 -1.31 -4.34 1.57
C LEU A 114 0.08 -3.77 1.88
N CYS A 115 0.26 -3.13 3.04
CA CYS A 115 1.55 -2.60 3.47
C CYS A 115 2.63 -3.69 3.55
N LYS A 116 2.29 -4.87 4.10
CA LYS A 116 3.23 -6.02 4.17
C LYS A 116 3.54 -6.58 2.78
N HIS A 117 2.56 -6.66 1.89
CA HIS A 117 2.77 -7.12 0.52
C HIS A 117 3.73 -6.19 -0.23
N LEU A 118 3.47 -4.87 -0.20
CA LEU A 118 4.34 -3.87 -0.82
C LEU A 118 5.73 -3.86 -0.19
N GLY A 119 5.82 -3.92 1.14
CA GLY A 119 7.09 -3.99 1.86
C GLY A 119 7.97 -5.16 1.39
N LYS A 120 7.38 -6.35 1.25
CA LYS A 120 8.07 -7.53 0.71
C LYS A 120 8.46 -7.36 -0.76
N ARG A 121 7.53 -6.92 -1.61
CA ARG A 121 7.75 -6.74 -3.06
C ARG A 121 8.91 -5.77 -3.32
N LEU A 122 8.94 -4.66 -2.60
CA LEU A 122 9.91 -3.58 -2.80
C LEU A 122 11.18 -3.77 -1.98
N LYS A 123 11.29 -4.83 -1.17
CA LYS A 123 12.39 -5.03 -0.22
C LYS A 123 12.62 -3.77 0.63
N ALA A 124 11.54 -3.26 1.20
CA ALA A 124 11.48 -1.95 1.84
C ALA A 124 11.50 -2.05 3.37
N GLU A 125 11.73 -0.92 4.02
CA GLU A 125 11.49 -0.75 5.45
C GLU A 125 10.05 -0.28 5.67
N LEU A 126 9.25 -1.08 6.37
CA LEU A 126 7.84 -0.80 6.63
C LEU A 126 7.62 -0.33 8.07
N HIS A 127 7.15 0.90 8.21
CA HIS A 127 6.64 1.47 9.45
C HIS A 127 5.13 1.27 9.50
N LEU A 128 4.67 0.39 10.39
CA LEU A 128 3.25 0.06 10.53
C LEU A 128 2.48 1.19 11.23
N PHE A 129 1.14 1.15 11.10
CA PHE A 129 0.22 2.12 11.72
C PHE A 129 0.34 2.24 13.25
N ASN A 130 0.92 1.23 13.91
CA ASN A 130 1.17 1.20 15.35
C ASN A 130 2.61 1.56 15.73
N GLY A 131 3.43 2.02 14.79
CA GLY A 131 4.83 2.40 14.99
C GLY A 131 5.83 1.24 14.94
N ARG A 132 5.39 -0.02 14.85
CA ARG A 132 6.32 -1.16 14.70
C ARG A 132 7.00 -1.09 13.32
N ILE A 133 8.31 -1.30 13.31
CA ILE A 133 9.11 -1.36 12.06
C ILE A 133 9.34 -2.82 11.65
N MET A 134 9.17 -3.11 10.37
CA MET A 134 9.50 -4.38 9.72
C MET A 134 10.52 -4.13 8.60
N TYR A 135 11.56 -4.95 8.55
CA TYR A 135 12.62 -4.83 7.54
C TYR A 135 12.47 -5.97 6.53
N PHE A 136 12.25 -5.63 5.26
CA PHE A 136 12.23 -6.60 4.15
C PHE A 136 13.41 -6.43 3.20
N ASN A 137 14.24 -5.41 3.39
CA ASN A 137 15.50 -5.24 2.67
C ASN A 137 16.52 -6.32 3.10
N PRO A 138 17.37 -6.80 2.17
CA PRO A 138 18.49 -7.67 2.52
C PRO A 138 19.39 -6.96 3.52
N ARG A 139 19.70 -7.61 4.63
CA ARG A 139 20.74 -7.13 5.56
C ARG A 139 22.09 -7.53 4.97
N LYS A 140 23.03 -6.58 4.91
CA LYS A 140 24.45 -6.88 4.67
C LYS A 140 24.98 -7.75 5.80
#